data_AF-A0A534L4D3-F1
#
_entry.id   AF-A0A534L4D3-F1
#
_cell.length_a   1.000
_cell.length_b   1.000
_cell.length_c   1.000
_cell.angle_alpha   90.00
_cell.angle_beta   90.00
_cell.angle_gamma   90.00
#
_symmetry.space_group_name_H-M   'P 1'
#
loop_
_entity.id
_entity.type
_entity.pdbx_description
1 polymer ?
#
loop_
_entity_poly.entity_id
_entity_poly.type
_entity_poly.pdbx_seq_one_letter_code
_entity_poly.pdbx_strand_id
1 'polypeptide(L)'
;MKRSDVSGFYKKTAEERWQIIRDFGELESSEIETIRNTGALRFEQVDHMIENVVGAMPIPLGIAVNFRVNGKDYLVPMAIEEPSVVAAASNAARMAREQGGFTTSGSGPIMLGQIQLVGVTDPNGARITILSHRDEILSIANEKDPMLLKVGGGAKDIEVRVVETKRGPMVITHLVVDCRDAMGANAVNTMAEAVAPHLEKWTGGRVYLRIISNLAVRRLVRARAVFAKAVLKTDDLSGEEVVEGILEAYAFADADPYRCATHNKGIMNGVDAVVVATGNDWRAIESGAHAYAAWKSGGYRSLTT
;
A
#
# COMPACT_ATOMS: atom_id res chain seq x y z
N MET A 1 -15.97 -11.39 -21.95
CA MET A 1 -15.14 -10.56 -21.05
C MET A 1 -15.96 -10.25 -19.81
N LYS A 2 -15.43 -10.53 -18.61
CA LYS A 2 -16.13 -10.31 -17.33
C LYS A 2 -16.46 -8.82 -17.17
N ARG A 3 -17.66 -8.50 -16.70
CA ARG A 3 -18.13 -7.11 -16.49
C ARG A 3 -18.39 -6.85 -15.02
N SER A 4 -17.87 -5.75 -14.50
CA SER A 4 -18.06 -5.32 -13.11
C SER A 4 -19.19 -4.30 -12.95
N ASP A 5 -19.80 -3.83 -14.03
CA ASP A 5 -20.95 -2.93 -13.96
C ASP A 5 -22.22 -3.69 -13.56
N VAL A 6 -22.62 -3.51 -12.31
CA VAL A 6 -23.76 -4.23 -11.72
C VAL A 6 -24.79 -3.23 -11.24
N SER A 7 -25.92 -3.17 -11.96
CA SER A 7 -27.02 -2.28 -11.59
C SER A 7 -27.73 -2.75 -10.32
N GLY A 8 -27.98 -1.82 -9.41
CA GLY A 8 -28.77 -2.05 -8.21
C GLY A 8 -28.21 -3.09 -7.24
N PHE A 9 -26.89 -3.35 -7.23
CA PHE A 9 -26.27 -4.37 -6.37
C PHE A 9 -26.67 -4.26 -4.88
N TYR A 10 -26.78 -3.03 -4.37
CA TYR A 10 -27.21 -2.75 -3.00
C TYR A 10 -28.69 -3.11 -2.71
N LYS A 11 -29.53 -3.21 -3.74
CA LYS A 11 -30.95 -3.63 -3.61
C LYS A 11 -31.14 -5.14 -3.66
N LYS A 12 -30.10 -5.89 -4.07
CA LYS A 12 -30.14 -7.35 -4.22
C LYS A 12 -30.11 -8.08 -2.89
N THR A 13 -30.66 -9.29 -2.84
CA THR A 13 -30.52 -10.19 -1.69
C THR A 13 -29.08 -10.71 -1.55
N ALA A 14 -28.75 -11.34 -0.42
CA ALA A 14 -27.43 -11.93 -0.23
C ALA A 14 -27.13 -13.02 -1.28
N GLU A 15 -28.11 -13.87 -1.59
CA GLU A 15 -28.00 -14.96 -2.57
C GLU A 15 -27.72 -14.44 -3.97
N GLU A 16 -28.43 -13.39 -4.38
CA GLU A 16 -28.19 -12.75 -5.68
C GLU A 16 -26.79 -12.13 -5.76
N ARG A 17 -26.31 -11.52 -4.67
CA ARG A 17 -24.94 -10.97 -4.60
C ARG A 17 -23.90 -12.09 -4.68
N TRP A 18 -24.09 -13.18 -3.95
CA TRP A 18 -23.21 -14.36 -4.01
C TRP A 18 -23.19 -14.99 -5.40
N GLN A 19 -24.33 -15.03 -6.08
CA GLN A 19 -24.40 -15.54 -7.45
C GLN A 19 -23.58 -14.67 -8.40
N ILE A 20 -23.68 -13.34 -8.30
CA ILE A 20 -22.93 -12.40 -9.12
C ILE A 20 -21.42 -12.55 -8.91
N ILE A 21 -20.96 -12.63 -7.66
CA ILE A 21 -19.52 -12.81 -7.39
C ILE A 21 -19.03 -14.19 -7.80
N ARG A 22 -19.86 -15.24 -7.70
CA ARG A 22 -19.52 -16.58 -8.18
C ARG A 22 -19.28 -16.57 -9.67
N ASP A 23 -20.22 -16.02 -10.44
CA ASP A 23 -20.16 -16.03 -11.89
C ASP A 23 -19.04 -15.11 -12.41
N PHE A 24 -18.80 -13.97 -11.72
CA PHE A 24 -17.68 -13.09 -12.05
C PHE A 24 -16.34 -13.73 -11.69
N GLY A 25 -16.20 -14.33 -10.52
CA GLY A 25 -14.96 -14.94 -10.05
C GLY A 25 -14.67 -16.31 -10.69
N GLU A 26 -15.67 -16.95 -11.30
CA GLU A 26 -15.67 -18.39 -11.60
C GLU A 26 -15.39 -19.23 -10.34
N LEU A 27 -16.00 -18.82 -9.22
CA LEU A 27 -15.74 -19.41 -7.92
C LEU A 27 -16.41 -20.78 -7.77
N GLU A 28 -15.72 -21.70 -7.11
CA GLU A 28 -16.26 -22.98 -6.71
C GLU A 28 -17.33 -22.82 -5.61
N SER A 29 -18.20 -23.83 -5.47
CA SER A 29 -19.22 -23.82 -4.42
C SER A 29 -18.63 -23.75 -3.00
N SER A 30 -17.45 -24.35 -2.80
CA SER A 30 -16.68 -24.31 -1.55
C SER A 30 -16.19 -22.90 -1.19
N GLU A 31 -15.76 -22.12 -2.19
CA GLU A 31 -15.31 -20.75 -2.02
C GLU A 31 -16.48 -19.82 -1.67
N ILE A 32 -17.64 -20.00 -2.30
CA ILE A 32 -18.87 -19.27 -1.93
C ILE A 32 -19.32 -19.62 -0.51
N GLU A 33 -19.23 -20.88 -0.11
CA GLU A 33 -19.57 -21.29 1.25
C GLU A 33 -18.63 -20.66 2.28
N THR A 34 -17.36 -20.50 1.94
CA THR A 34 -16.39 -19.75 2.77
C THR A 34 -16.81 -18.29 2.95
N ILE A 35 -17.27 -17.62 1.88
CA ILE A 35 -17.72 -16.21 1.94
C ILE A 35 -19.01 -16.07 2.76
N ARG A 36 -19.90 -17.06 2.73
CA ARG A 36 -21.14 -17.08 3.53
C ARG A 36 -20.86 -17.23 5.02
N ASN A 37 -19.77 -17.92 5.36
CA ASN A 37 -19.40 -18.19 6.73
C ASN A 37 -18.78 -16.95 7.40
N THR A 38 -19.54 -16.30 8.28
CA THR A 38 -19.08 -15.13 9.06
C THR A 38 -18.02 -15.46 10.11
N GLY A 39 -17.64 -16.74 10.26
CA GLY A 39 -16.53 -17.24 11.06
C GLY A 39 -15.64 -18.21 10.28
N ALA A 40 -15.26 -17.85 9.05
CA ALA A 40 -14.55 -18.73 8.11
C ALA A 40 -13.19 -19.26 8.60
N LEU A 41 -12.51 -18.57 9.52
CA LEU A 41 -11.21 -18.99 10.04
C LEU A 41 -11.38 -19.93 11.24
N ARG A 42 -10.78 -21.12 11.17
CA ARG A 42 -10.75 -22.06 12.31
C ARG A 42 -9.84 -21.53 13.41
N PHE A 43 -10.13 -21.89 14.65
CA PHE A 43 -9.38 -21.43 15.81
C PHE A 43 -7.88 -21.75 15.70
N GLU A 44 -7.53 -22.96 15.26
CA GLU A 44 -6.13 -23.37 15.10
C GLU A 44 -5.39 -22.52 14.07
N GLN A 45 -6.09 -22.02 13.04
CA GLN A 45 -5.48 -21.16 12.03
C GLN A 45 -5.19 -19.78 12.61
N VAL A 46 -6.11 -19.20 13.37
CA VAL A 46 -5.90 -17.88 13.98
C VAL A 46 -4.90 -17.92 15.13
N ASP A 47 -4.86 -19.03 15.90
CA ASP A 47 -3.89 -19.26 16.99
C ASP A 47 -2.43 -19.30 16.49
N HIS A 48 -2.22 -19.65 15.22
CA HIS A 48 -0.90 -19.59 14.58
C HIS A 48 -0.55 -18.22 13.98
N MET A 49 -1.50 -17.28 13.90
CA MET A 49 -1.27 -15.97 13.27
C MET A 49 -0.68 -14.93 14.23
N ILE A 50 -1.12 -14.94 15.49
CA ILE A 50 -0.70 -13.98 16.53
C ILE A 50 -0.67 -14.67 17.90
N GLU A 51 -0.13 -14.01 18.92
CA GLU A 51 -0.03 -14.54 20.28
C GLU A 51 -1.33 -14.34 21.10
N ASN A 52 -1.55 -15.20 22.10
CA ASN A 52 -2.63 -15.10 23.10
C ASN A 52 -4.05 -15.04 22.50
N VAL A 53 -4.32 -15.85 21.48
CA VAL A 53 -5.60 -15.86 20.78
C VAL A 53 -6.71 -16.45 21.65
N VAL A 54 -7.85 -15.76 21.68
CA VAL A 54 -9.08 -16.20 22.36
C VAL A 54 -10.30 -16.26 21.44
N GLY A 55 -10.15 -15.86 20.17
CA GLY A 55 -11.20 -15.82 19.18
C GLY A 55 -10.81 -14.97 17.96
N ALA A 56 -11.78 -14.75 17.07
CA ALA A 56 -11.64 -13.90 15.89
C ALA A 56 -12.72 -12.81 15.89
N MET A 57 -12.38 -11.61 15.40
CA MET A 57 -13.31 -10.50 15.24
C MET A 57 -13.69 -10.34 13.76
N PRO A 58 -14.96 -10.59 13.37
CA PRO A 58 -15.39 -10.38 11.99
C PRO A 58 -15.58 -8.89 11.70
N ILE A 59 -15.20 -8.47 10.49
CA ILE A 59 -15.48 -7.14 9.92
C ILE A 59 -16.38 -7.34 8.70
N PRO A 60 -17.42 -6.52 8.48
CA PRO A 60 -18.31 -6.66 7.33
C PRO A 60 -17.52 -6.64 6.00
N LEU A 61 -17.78 -7.62 5.14
CA LEU A 61 -17.18 -7.72 3.82
C LEU A 61 -18.19 -7.31 2.73
N GLY A 62 -17.91 -6.20 2.06
CA GLY A 62 -18.65 -5.73 0.90
C GLY A 62 -17.88 -5.93 -0.40
N ILE A 63 -18.57 -5.73 -1.53
CA ILE A 63 -17.97 -5.69 -2.86
C ILE A 63 -18.30 -4.34 -3.48
N ALA A 64 -17.27 -3.56 -3.80
CA ALA A 64 -17.43 -2.40 -4.66
C ALA A 64 -17.45 -2.82 -6.12
N VAL A 65 -18.49 -2.38 -6.83
CA VAL A 65 -18.77 -2.71 -8.23
C VAL A 65 -18.32 -1.56 -9.14
N ASN A 66 -18.43 -1.75 -10.45
CA ASN A 66 -18.16 -0.78 -11.51
C ASN A 66 -16.67 -0.44 -11.75
N PHE A 67 -15.72 -0.95 -10.97
CA PHE A 67 -14.30 -0.65 -11.20
C PHE A 67 -13.82 -1.18 -12.55
N ARG A 68 -13.27 -0.29 -13.38
CA ARG A 68 -12.50 -0.61 -14.58
C ARG A 68 -11.14 0.05 -14.46
N VAL A 69 -10.07 -0.76 -14.51
CA VAL A 69 -8.68 -0.32 -14.34
C VAL A 69 -7.88 -0.79 -15.55
N ASN A 70 -7.25 0.12 -16.27
CA ASN A 70 -6.50 -0.16 -17.50
C ASN A 70 -7.30 -1.01 -18.51
N GLY A 71 -8.60 -0.69 -18.67
CA GLY A 71 -9.51 -1.40 -19.58
C GLY A 71 -10.02 -2.76 -19.07
N LYS A 72 -9.61 -3.21 -17.88
CA LYS A 72 -10.07 -4.47 -17.28
C LYS A 72 -11.03 -4.22 -16.12
N ASP A 73 -12.11 -4.98 -16.07
CA ASP A 73 -13.13 -4.88 -15.03
C ASP A 73 -12.75 -5.68 -13.78
N TYR A 74 -13.06 -5.13 -12.61
CA TYR A 74 -12.80 -5.74 -11.29
C TYR A 74 -14.02 -5.59 -10.37
N LEU A 75 -14.32 -6.65 -9.61
CA LEU A 75 -15.09 -6.57 -8.38
C LEU A 75 -14.10 -6.42 -7.23
N VAL A 76 -14.26 -5.38 -6.42
CA VAL A 76 -13.27 -4.99 -5.42
C VAL A 76 -13.79 -5.35 -4.02
N PRO A 77 -13.21 -6.36 -3.33
CA PRO A 77 -13.61 -6.68 -1.97
C PRO A 77 -13.16 -5.59 -0.99
N MET A 78 -14.03 -5.23 -0.07
CA MET A 78 -13.82 -4.15 0.92
C MET A 78 -14.32 -4.60 2.28
N ALA A 79 -13.41 -4.81 3.24
CA ALA A 79 -13.72 -5.17 4.61
C ALA A 79 -13.69 -3.91 5.49
N ILE A 80 -14.85 -3.40 5.89
CA ILE A 80 -14.98 -2.15 6.63
C ILE A 80 -16.31 -2.07 7.40
N GLU A 81 -16.31 -1.42 8.55
CA GLU A 81 -17.47 -1.21 9.41
C GLU A 81 -18.23 0.11 9.10
N GLU A 82 -17.55 1.08 8.51
CA GLU A 82 -18.10 2.40 8.22
C GLU A 82 -19.16 2.35 7.10
N PRO A 83 -20.40 2.83 7.36
CA PRO A 83 -21.43 2.90 6.33
C PRO A 83 -21.03 3.77 5.14
N SER A 84 -21.69 3.56 4.01
CA SER A 84 -21.55 4.36 2.78
C SER A 84 -20.21 4.28 2.05
N VAL A 85 -19.11 3.81 2.65
CA VAL A 85 -17.79 3.74 1.98
C VAL A 85 -17.83 2.89 0.71
N VAL A 86 -18.34 1.66 0.80
CA VAL A 86 -18.45 0.74 -0.35
C VAL A 86 -19.40 1.30 -1.44
N ALA A 87 -20.47 1.98 -1.02
CA ALA A 87 -21.43 2.60 -1.91
C ALA A 87 -20.82 3.80 -2.65
N ALA A 88 -20.10 4.66 -1.94
CA ALA A 88 -19.39 5.81 -2.50
C ALA A 88 -18.32 5.36 -3.51
N ALA A 89 -17.52 4.34 -3.17
CA ALA A 89 -16.53 3.76 -4.07
C ALA A 89 -17.19 3.21 -5.36
N SER A 90 -18.30 2.47 -5.22
CA SER A 90 -19.05 1.92 -6.35
C SER A 90 -19.65 3.01 -7.25
N ASN A 91 -20.16 4.10 -6.66
CA ASN A 91 -20.75 5.20 -7.42
C ASN A 91 -19.67 6.03 -8.14
N ALA A 92 -18.56 6.32 -7.47
CA ALA A 92 -17.42 7.00 -8.09
C ALA A 92 -16.86 6.16 -9.26
N ALA A 93 -16.69 4.85 -9.07
CA ALA A 93 -16.26 3.97 -10.15
C ALA A 93 -17.24 3.97 -11.33
N ARG A 94 -18.56 3.94 -11.07
CA ARG A 94 -19.58 4.07 -12.13
C ARG A 94 -19.42 5.36 -12.93
N MET A 95 -19.24 6.51 -12.27
CA MET A 95 -19.05 7.80 -12.93
C MET A 95 -17.76 7.84 -13.75
N ALA A 96 -16.67 7.26 -13.24
CA ALA A 96 -15.40 7.19 -13.97
C ALA A 96 -15.48 6.31 -15.24
N ARG A 97 -16.32 5.26 -15.25
CA ARG A 97 -16.46 4.35 -16.40
C ARG A 97 -16.90 5.05 -17.68
N GLU A 98 -17.69 6.12 -17.58
CA GLU A 98 -18.16 6.91 -18.71
C GLU A 98 -17.00 7.51 -19.52
N GLN A 99 -15.84 7.69 -18.90
CA GLN A 99 -14.60 8.14 -19.55
C GLN A 99 -13.52 7.04 -19.59
N GLY A 100 -13.93 5.77 -19.56
CA GLY A 100 -13.03 4.61 -19.69
C GLY A 100 -12.53 4.01 -18.38
N GLY A 101 -12.90 4.60 -17.23
CA GLY A 101 -12.49 4.13 -15.90
C GLY A 101 -11.17 4.73 -15.44
N PHE A 102 -10.42 3.97 -14.65
CA PHE A 102 -9.14 4.39 -14.07
C PHE A 102 -7.97 3.92 -14.94
N THR A 103 -6.98 4.78 -15.10
CA THR A 103 -5.66 4.42 -15.64
C THR A 103 -4.65 4.37 -14.50
N THR A 104 -3.88 3.29 -14.41
CA THR A 104 -2.89 3.09 -13.34
C THR A 104 -1.52 2.71 -13.88
N SER A 105 -0.48 3.06 -13.10
CA SER A 105 0.92 2.66 -13.35
C SER A 105 1.64 2.47 -12.01
N GLY A 106 2.75 1.72 -12.00
CA GLY A 106 3.56 1.49 -10.80
C GLY A 106 5.05 1.57 -11.08
N SER A 107 5.85 1.97 -10.08
CA SER A 107 7.32 1.99 -10.17
C SER A 107 7.98 0.62 -10.02
N GLY A 108 7.20 -0.41 -9.65
CA GLY A 108 7.69 -1.74 -9.31
C GLY A 108 7.79 -1.97 -7.79
N PRO A 109 8.00 -3.22 -7.36
CA PRO A 109 7.91 -3.62 -5.96
C PRO A 109 9.21 -3.42 -5.18
N ILE A 110 9.75 -2.20 -5.21
CA ILE A 110 11.04 -1.88 -4.57
C ILE A 110 10.86 -1.38 -3.14
N MET A 111 11.39 -2.13 -2.16
CA MET A 111 11.44 -1.74 -0.75
C MET A 111 12.84 -1.32 -0.33
N LEU A 112 12.91 -0.53 0.74
CA LEU A 112 14.16 -0.06 1.33
C LEU A 112 14.40 -0.74 2.69
N GLY A 113 15.54 -1.41 2.85
CA GLY A 113 16.00 -1.95 4.14
C GLY A 113 17.08 -1.06 4.76
N GLN A 114 16.90 -0.60 5.98
CA GLN A 114 17.82 0.33 6.64
C GLN A 114 18.75 -0.41 7.60
N ILE A 115 20.06 -0.18 7.46
CA ILE A 115 21.09 -0.59 8.40
C ILE A 115 21.69 0.68 9.02
N GLN A 116 21.49 0.86 10.31
CA GLN A 116 21.94 2.03 11.06
C GLN A 116 23.30 1.78 11.69
N LEU A 117 24.32 2.54 11.28
CA LEU A 117 25.63 2.58 11.92
C LEU A 117 25.82 3.85 12.74
N VAL A 118 26.35 3.69 13.95
CA VAL A 118 26.70 4.77 14.89
C VAL A 118 28.14 4.63 15.37
N GLY A 119 28.68 5.68 16.00
CA GLY A 119 30.03 5.65 16.57
C GLY A 119 31.15 5.61 15.52
N VAL A 120 30.85 5.97 14.28
CA VAL A 120 31.81 6.07 13.19
C VAL A 120 32.57 7.39 13.31
N THR A 121 33.90 7.34 13.37
CA THR A 121 34.77 8.52 13.53
C THR A 121 34.79 9.42 12.29
N ASP A 122 34.78 8.82 11.09
CA ASP A 122 34.62 9.52 9.81
C ASP A 122 33.39 8.98 9.05
N PRO A 123 32.18 9.54 9.27
CA PRO A 123 30.95 9.10 8.63
C PRO A 123 30.98 9.18 7.10
N ASN A 124 31.67 10.18 6.54
CA ASN A 124 31.73 10.36 5.10
C ASN A 124 32.72 9.39 4.45
N GLY A 125 33.87 9.15 5.11
CA GLY A 125 34.79 8.08 4.73
C GLY A 125 34.11 6.72 4.78
N ALA A 126 33.41 6.40 5.88
CA ALA A 126 32.64 5.16 6.00
C ALA A 126 31.57 5.01 4.91
N ARG A 127 30.88 6.10 4.54
CA ARG A 127 29.95 6.09 3.40
C ARG A 127 30.65 5.66 2.11
N ILE A 128 31.83 6.19 1.81
CA ILE A 128 32.60 5.84 0.61
C ILE A 128 33.05 4.37 0.68
N THR A 129 33.55 3.92 1.84
CA THR A 129 33.94 2.52 2.06
C THR A 129 32.78 1.56 1.83
N ILE A 130 31.59 1.84 2.38
CA ILE A 130 30.42 0.99 2.18
C ILE A 130 30.04 0.93 0.69
N LEU A 131 30.07 2.07 -0.01
CA LEU A 131 29.76 2.12 -1.44
C LEU A 131 30.81 1.36 -2.29
N SER A 132 32.08 1.32 -1.89
CA SER A 132 33.09 0.53 -2.60
C SER A 132 32.90 -0.99 -2.44
N HIS A 133 32.19 -1.43 -1.40
CA HIS A 133 31.80 -2.83 -1.17
C HIS A 133 30.41 -3.18 -1.72
N ARG A 134 29.84 -2.34 -2.60
CA ARG A 134 28.48 -2.51 -3.13
C ARG A 134 28.18 -3.93 -3.62
N ASP A 135 29.02 -4.47 -4.50
CA ASP A 135 28.72 -5.77 -5.12
C ASP A 135 28.84 -6.93 -4.12
N GLU A 136 29.75 -6.82 -3.16
CA GLU A 136 29.87 -7.78 -2.04
C GLU A 136 28.63 -7.73 -1.14
N ILE A 137 28.15 -6.53 -0.80
CA ILE A 137 26.91 -6.33 -0.03
C ILE A 137 25.71 -6.96 -0.76
N LEU A 138 25.59 -6.71 -2.07
CA LEU A 138 24.50 -7.27 -2.86
C LEU A 138 24.58 -8.79 -2.90
N SER A 139 25.78 -9.38 -3.02
CA SER A 139 25.95 -10.84 -2.97
C SER A 139 25.47 -11.41 -1.63
N ILE A 140 25.97 -10.86 -0.52
CA ILE A 140 25.62 -11.32 0.85
C ILE A 140 24.12 -11.23 1.11
N ALA A 141 23.49 -10.11 0.72
CA ALA A 141 22.05 -9.93 0.87
C ALA A 141 21.28 -10.99 0.07
N ASN A 142 21.65 -11.17 -1.20
CA ASN A 142 20.98 -12.06 -2.11
C ASN A 142 21.10 -13.54 -1.70
N GLU A 143 22.22 -13.97 -1.13
CA GLU A 143 22.37 -15.34 -0.59
C GLU A 143 21.33 -15.73 0.47
N LYS A 144 20.66 -14.75 1.12
CA LYS A 144 19.65 -15.02 2.15
C LYS A 144 18.27 -15.37 1.61
N ASP A 145 17.98 -15.07 0.34
CA ASP A 145 16.72 -15.46 -0.28
C ASP A 145 16.94 -15.96 -1.73
N PRO A 146 17.43 -17.21 -1.89
CA PRO A 146 17.63 -17.81 -3.21
C PRO A 146 16.34 -17.92 -4.02
N MET A 147 15.18 -18.03 -3.36
CA MET A 147 13.88 -18.10 -4.03
C MET A 147 13.55 -16.75 -4.66
N LEU A 148 13.64 -15.66 -3.89
CA LEU A 148 13.38 -14.31 -4.39
C LEU A 148 14.28 -13.95 -5.57
N LEU A 149 15.55 -14.34 -5.54
CA LEU A 149 16.45 -14.21 -6.70
C LEU A 149 15.98 -15.01 -7.92
N LYS A 150 15.60 -16.28 -7.70
CA LYS A 150 15.15 -17.17 -8.78
C LYS A 150 13.94 -16.60 -9.53
N VAL A 151 13.06 -15.88 -8.83
CA VAL A 151 11.89 -15.20 -9.44
C VAL A 151 12.19 -13.78 -9.92
N GLY A 152 13.47 -13.39 -9.99
CA GLY A 152 13.94 -12.12 -10.54
C GLY A 152 13.99 -10.95 -9.55
N GLY A 153 13.64 -11.17 -8.28
CA GLY A 153 13.73 -10.19 -7.19
C GLY A 153 15.15 -10.05 -6.62
N GLY A 154 15.22 -9.65 -5.36
CA GLY A 154 16.47 -9.56 -4.58
C GLY A 154 17.00 -8.13 -4.45
N ALA A 155 18.10 -7.97 -3.72
CA ALA A 155 18.81 -6.70 -3.59
C ALA A 155 19.39 -6.28 -4.95
N LYS A 156 19.00 -5.09 -5.41
CA LYS A 156 19.37 -4.51 -6.71
C LYS A 156 20.43 -3.43 -6.59
N ASP A 157 20.41 -2.70 -5.48
CA ASP A 157 21.30 -1.58 -5.25
C ASP A 157 21.45 -1.28 -3.76
N ILE A 158 22.38 -0.37 -3.44
CA ILE A 158 22.48 0.23 -2.12
C ILE A 158 22.54 1.75 -2.22
N GLU A 159 21.99 2.44 -1.23
CA GLU A 159 22.18 3.88 -1.04
C GLU A 159 22.78 4.11 0.34
N VAL A 160 23.74 5.04 0.48
CA VAL A 160 24.36 5.33 1.77
C VAL A 160 24.28 6.81 2.05
N ARG A 161 23.72 7.16 3.21
CA ARG A 161 23.46 8.53 3.63
C ARG A 161 24.04 8.79 5.01
N VAL A 162 24.63 9.96 5.20
CA VAL A 162 24.96 10.47 6.54
C VAL A 162 23.79 11.32 7.01
N VAL A 163 23.31 11.06 8.23
CA VAL A 163 22.20 11.79 8.86
C VAL A 163 22.72 12.42 10.15
N GLU A 164 22.61 13.74 10.23
CA GLU A 164 22.91 14.49 11.46
C GLU A 164 21.77 14.33 12.47
N THR A 165 22.12 13.98 13.71
CA THR A 165 21.14 13.80 14.78
C THR A 165 21.61 14.47 16.06
N LYS A 166 20.69 14.61 17.03
CA LYS A 166 21.03 15.07 18.39
C LYS A 166 21.99 14.12 19.14
N ARG A 167 22.24 12.92 18.60
CA ARG A 167 23.14 11.90 19.15
C ARG A 167 24.44 11.77 18.34
N GLY A 168 24.73 12.75 17.47
CA GLY A 168 25.85 12.74 16.55
C GLY A 168 25.47 12.19 15.16
N PRO A 169 26.43 12.19 14.22
CA PRO A 169 26.21 11.69 12.87
C PRO A 169 25.97 10.18 12.86
N MET A 170 25.07 9.73 12.00
CA MET A 170 24.78 8.32 11.77
C MET A 170 24.95 7.99 10.29
N VAL A 171 25.51 6.83 9.98
CA VAL A 171 25.61 6.32 8.60
C VAL A 171 24.47 5.34 8.37
N ILE A 172 23.56 5.66 7.46
CA ILE A 172 22.40 4.85 7.13
C ILE A 172 22.60 4.24 5.76
N THR A 173 22.72 2.91 5.72
CA THR A 173 22.76 2.13 4.47
C THR A 173 21.37 1.63 4.16
N HIS A 174 20.87 1.95 2.97
CA HIS A 174 19.64 1.39 2.42
C HIS A 174 19.99 0.27 1.46
N LEU A 175 19.46 -0.93 1.70
CA LEU A 175 19.34 -1.97 0.69
C LEU A 175 18.11 -1.66 -0.16
N VAL A 176 18.29 -1.60 -1.48
CA VAL A 176 17.21 -1.40 -2.46
C VAL A 176 16.81 -2.76 -2.99
N VAL A 177 15.67 -3.27 -2.53
CA VAL A 177 15.27 -4.68 -2.71
C VAL A 177 14.01 -4.79 -3.55
N ASP A 178 14.06 -5.58 -4.61
CA ASP A 178 12.88 -5.97 -5.39
C ASP A 178 12.22 -7.18 -4.72
N CYS A 179 11.05 -6.93 -4.13
CA CYS A 179 10.31 -7.93 -3.34
C CYS A 179 9.27 -8.72 -4.15
N ARG A 180 9.17 -8.48 -5.47
CA ARG A 180 8.17 -9.12 -6.34
C ARG A 180 6.77 -9.00 -5.74
N ASP A 181 6.06 -10.11 -5.58
CA ASP A 181 4.67 -10.13 -5.10
C ASP A 181 4.57 -10.01 -3.56
N ALA A 182 5.68 -10.10 -2.84
CA ALA A 182 5.68 -9.95 -1.38
C ALA A 182 5.67 -8.47 -0.96
N MET A 183 5.12 -8.20 0.22
CA MET A 183 5.28 -6.90 0.90
C MET A 183 6.76 -6.62 1.16
N GLY A 184 7.51 -7.63 1.63
CA GLY A 184 8.98 -7.61 1.67
C GLY A 184 9.61 -7.39 3.05
N ALA A 185 8.83 -7.13 4.10
CA ALA A 185 9.36 -6.87 5.46
C ALA A 185 10.39 -7.92 5.92
N ASN A 186 10.00 -9.21 5.92
CA ASN A 186 10.86 -10.28 6.42
C ASN A 186 12.11 -10.44 5.54
N ALA A 187 11.94 -10.51 4.21
CA ALA A 187 13.07 -10.66 3.28
C ALA A 187 14.09 -9.52 3.44
N VAL A 188 13.62 -8.27 3.48
CA VAL A 188 14.46 -7.08 3.62
C VAL A 188 15.19 -7.07 4.97
N ASN A 189 14.51 -7.42 6.07
CA ASN A 189 15.12 -7.47 7.39
C ASN A 189 16.21 -8.55 7.47
N THR A 190 15.94 -9.75 6.96
CA THR A 190 16.94 -10.84 6.92
C THR A 190 18.17 -10.45 6.08
N MET A 191 17.97 -9.77 4.94
CA MET A 191 19.08 -9.24 4.14
C MET A 191 19.89 -8.19 4.93
N ALA A 192 19.22 -7.27 5.61
CA ALA A 192 19.85 -6.24 6.42
C ALA A 192 20.65 -6.82 7.59
N GLU A 193 20.12 -7.85 8.25
CA GLU A 193 20.79 -8.59 9.33
C GLU A 193 22.06 -9.28 8.83
N ALA A 194 22.02 -9.89 7.64
CA ALA A 194 23.18 -10.55 7.06
C ALA A 194 24.31 -9.59 6.69
N VAL A 195 23.97 -8.40 6.18
CA VAL A 195 24.95 -7.40 5.75
C VAL A 195 25.59 -6.66 6.94
N ALA A 196 24.86 -6.50 8.05
CA ALA A 196 25.27 -5.68 9.18
C ALA A 196 26.67 -5.97 9.76
N PRO A 197 27.08 -7.24 10.03
CA PRO A 197 28.42 -7.53 10.58
C PRO A 197 29.56 -7.06 9.66
N HIS A 198 29.33 -7.04 8.34
CA HIS A 198 30.32 -6.59 7.37
C HIS A 198 30.49 -5.07 7.43
N LEU A 199 29.38 -4.33 7.58
CA LEU A 199 29.45 -2.87 7.72
C LEU A 199 30.18 -2.47 9.00
N GLU A 200 29.96 -3.16 10.12
CA GLU A 200 30.73 -2.93 11.36
C GLU A 200 32.22 -3.17 11.14
N LYS A 201 32.58 -4.30 10.50
CA LYS A 201 33.97 -4.66 10.21
C LYS A 201 34.68 -3.63 9.34
N TRP A 202 34.04 -3.11 8.29
CA TRP A 202 34.68 -2.18 7.35
C TRP A 202 34.80 -0.75 7.88
N THR A 203 33.90 -0.35 8.77
CA THR A 203 33.80 1.05 9.20
C THR A 203 34.25 1.29 10.64
N GLY A 204 34.38 0.22 11.45
CA GLY A 204 34.61 0.32 12.89
C GLY A 204 33.42 0.87 13.67
N GLY A 205 32.29 1.13 13.00
CA GLY A 205 31.05 1.56 13.63
C GLY A 205 30.29 0.40 14.28
N ARG A 206 29.21 0.76 15.00
CA ARG A 206 28.29 -0.20 15.62
C ARG A 206 26.92 -0.14 14.96
N VAL A 207 26.37 -1.30 14.61
CA VAL A 207 25.02 -1.44 14.08
C VAL A 207 24.00 -1.58 15.19
N TYR A 208 22.87 -0.89 15.05
CA TYR A 208 21.70 -1.04 15.93
C TYR A 208 20.49 -1.57 15.17
N LEU A 209 19.89 -0.75 14.31
CA LEU A 209 18.69 -1.11 13.56
C LEU A 209 19.04 -1.78 12.22
N ARG A 210 18.29 -2.83 11.88
CA ARG A 210 18.30 -3.58 10.61
C ARG A 210 16.85 -3.83 10.23
N ILE A 211 16.22 -2.83 9.61
CA ILE A 211 14.76 -2.77 9.55
C ILE A 211 14.29 -2.13 8.26
N ILE A 212 13.21 -2.66 7.68
CA ILE A 212 12.52 -2.07 6.53
C ILE A 212 12.03 -0.65 6.82
N SER A 213 11.99 0.19 5.78
CA SER A 213 11.32 1.49 5.82
C SER A 213 9.91 1.40 5.24
N ASN A 214 8.90 1.77 6.03
CA ASN A 214 7.51 1.89 5.55
C ASN A 214 7.27 3.15 4.71
N LEU A 215 8.21 4.10 4.69
CA LEU A 215 8.20 5.20 3.71
C LEU A 215 8.69 4.66 2.35
N ALA A 216 7.81 3.90 1.70
CA ALA A 216 8.09 3.12 0.50
C ALA A 216 8.10 3.98 -0.80
N VAL A 217 8.90 5.05 -0.82
CA VAL A 217 8.98 6.02 -1.92
C VAL A 217 9.46 5.43 -3.25
N ARG A 218 9.99 4.20 -3.25
CA ARG A 218 10.41 3.45 -4.45
C ARG A 218 9.33 2.45 -4.94
N ARG A 219 8.22 2.29 -4.22
CA ARG A 219 7.09 1.41 -4.53
C ARG A 219 5.79 2.21 -4.70
N LEU A 220 5.82 3.18 -5.59
CA LEU A 220 4.70 4.09 -5.85
C LEU A 220 3.76 3.49 -6.90
N VAL A 221 2.45 3.55 -6.60
CA VAL A 221 1.37 3.33 -7.56
C VAL A 221 0.69 4.66 -7.82
N ARG A 222 0.33 4.92 -9.08
CA ARG A 222 -0.37 6.12 -9.52
C ARG A 222 -1.67 5.72 -10.17
N ALA A 223 -2.76 6.44 -9.88
CA ALA A 223 -4.06 6.27 -10.49
C ALA A 223 -4.59 7.63 -10.98
N ARG A 224 -5.31 7.63 -12.10
CA ARG A 224 -6.06 8.79 -12.59
C ARG A 224 -7.39 8.36 -13.21
N ALA A 225 -8.39 9.22 -13.17
CA ALA A 225 -9.65 9.07 -13.88
C ALA A 225 -10.14 10.44 -14.37
N VAL A 226 -11.01 10.43 -15.36
CA VAL A 226 -11.70 11.64 -15.85
C VAL A 226 -13.18 11.47 -15.56
N PHE A 227 -13.83 12.52 -15.08
CA PHE A 227 -15.25 12.54 -14.79
C PHE A 227 -15.93 13.57 -15.68
N ALA A 228 -16.88 13.13 -16.51
CA ALA A 228 -17.64 14.05 -17.34
C ALA A 228 -18.54 14.92 -16.45
N LYS A 229 -18.63 16.22 -16.73
CA LYS A 229 -19.51 17.13 -15.96
C LYS A 229 -20.95 16.63 -15.92
N ALA A 230 -21.45 16.08 -17.03
CA ALA A 230 -22.79 15.53 -17.13
C ALA A 230 -23.09 14.42 -16.11
N VAL A 231 -22.09 13.64 -15.69
CA VAL A 231 -22.27 12.54 -14.70
C VAL A 231 -22.18 13.02 -13.25
N LEU A 232 -21.66 14.22 -13.04
CA LEU A 232 -21.53 14.87 -11.73
C LEU A 232 -22.74 15.72 -11.36
N LYS A 233 -23.59 16.06 -12.35
CA LYS A 233 -24.84 16.80 -12.15
C LYS A 233 -25.70 16.14 -11.06
N THR A 234 -26.23 16.96 -10.15
CA THR A 234 -27.23 16.55 -9.17
C THR A 234 -28.59 17.16 -9.51
N ASP A 235 -29.60 16.89 -8.67
CA ASP A 235 -30.92 17.52 -8.83
C ASP A 235 -30.86 19.05 -8.63
N ASP A 236 -29.93 19.52 -7.80
CA ASP A 236 -29.83 20.92 -7.39
C ASP A 236 -28.68 21.70 -8.06
N LEU A 237 -27.64 21.02 -8.57
CA LEU A 237 -26.41 21.64 -9.10
C LEU A 237 -26.06 21.14 -10.49
N SER A 238 -25.60 22.05 -11.36
CA SER A 238 -25.00 21.68 -12.65
C SER A 238 -23.68 20.92 -12.46
N GLY A 239 -23.26 20.19 -13.49
CA GLY A 239 -21.98 19.48 -13.46
C GLY A 239 -20.78 20.42 -13.33
N GLU A 240 -20.88 21.61 -13.92
CA GLU A 240 -19.91 22.69 -13.79
C GLU A 240 -19.77 23.16 -12.33
N GLU A 241 -20.88 23.46 -11.67
CA GLU A 241 -20.88 23.90 -10.26
C GLU A 241 -20.30 22.83 -9.33
N VAL A 242 -20.62 21.56 -9.57
CA VAL A 242 -20.05 20.44 -8.79
C VAL A 242 -18.54 20.34 -8.99
N VAL A 243 -18.04 20.53 -10.22
CA VAL A 243 -16.59 20.52 -10.50
C VAL A 243 -15.88 21.65 -9.76
N GLU A 244 -16.39 22.89 -9.85
CA GLU A 244 -15.79 24.02 -9.12
C GLU A 244 -15.81 23.78 -7.60
N GLY A 245 -16.91 23.22 -7.06
CA GLY A 245 -16.97 22.83 -5.64
C GLY A 245 -15.92 21.78 -5.24
N ILE A 246 -15.63 20.80 -6.12
CA ILE A 246 -14.56 19.82 -5.89
C ILE A 246 -13.18 20.50 -5.90
N LEU A 247 -12.95 21.44 -6.82
CA LEU A 247 -11.69 22.19 -6.92
C LEU A 247 -11.47 23.07 -5.68
N GLU A 248 -12.49 23.76 -5.20
CA GLU A 248 -12.44 24.54 -3.96
C GLU A 248 -12.17 23.64 -2.73
N ALA A 249 -12.84 22.49 -2.65
CA ALA A 249 -12.62 21.53 -1.57
C ALA A 249 -11.20 20.94 -1.59
N TYR A 250 -10.65 20.68 -2.78
CA TYR A 250 -9.25 20.27 -2.95
C TYR A 250 -8.29 21.39 -2.52
N ALA A 251 -8.48 22.62 -3.00
CA ALA A 251 -7.63 23.76 -2.64
C ALA A 251 -7.62 23.98 -1.13
N PHE A 252 -8.77 23.84 -0.46
CA PHE A 252 -8.85 23.89 0.99
C PHE A 252 -8.06 22.75 1.65
N ALA A 253 -8.21 21.51 1.17
CA ALA A 253 -7.47 20.36 1.70
C ALA A 253 -5.96 20.45 1.48
N ASP A 254 -5.50 21.08 0.40
CA ASP A 254 -4.08 21.26 0.16
C ASP A 254 -3.50 22.41 0.98
N ALA A 255 -4.28 23.44 1.27
CA ALA A 255 -3.84 24.64 2.00
C ALA A 255 -3.86 24.48 3.54
N ASP A 256 -4.79 23.71 4.10
CA ASP A 256 -4.99 23.58 5.56
C ASP A 256 -4.74 22.14 6.06
N PRO A 257 -3.75 21.90 6.94
CA PRO A 257 -3.49 20.56 7.48
C PRO A 257 -4.68 19.94 8.23
N TYR A 258 -5.57 20.75 8.84
CA TYR A 258 -6.77 20.22 9.50
C TYR A 258 -7.69 19.56 8.48
N ARG A 259 -7.96 20.24 7.37
CA ARG A 259 -8.76 19.67 6.29
C ARG A 259 -8.02 18.55 5.58
N CYS A 260 -6.73 18.71 5.36
CA CYS A 260 -5.86 17.72 4.72
C CYS A 260 -5.92 16.35 5.42
N ALA A 261 -5.91 16.34 6.75
CA ALA A 261 -6.03 15.11 7.53
C ALA A 261 -7.35 14.39 7.23
N THR A 262 -8.47 15.12 7.22
CA THR A 262 -9.79 14.53 6.89
C THR A 262 -9.87 14.08 5.43
N HIS A 263 -9.27 14.85 4.52
CA HIS A 263 -9.20 14.51 3.09
C HIS A 263 -8.46 13.19 2.86
N ASN A 264 -7.26 13.05 3.42
CA ASN A 264 -6.46 11.83 3.30
C ASN A 264 -7.13 10.65 4.02
N LYS A 265 -7.78 10.85 5.18
CA LYS A 265 -8.60 9.81 5.83
C LYS A 265 -9.68 9.27 4.89
N GLY A 266 -10.35 10.15 4.14
CA GLY A 266 -11.35 9.75 3.14
C GLY A 266 -10.79 8.86 2.03
N ILE A 267 -9.53 9.06 1.63
CA ILE A 267 -8.82 8.17 0.69
C ILE A 267 -8.58 6.82 1.36
N MET A 268 -8.08 6.83 2.59
CA MET A 268 -7.71 5.62 3.32
C MET A 268 -8.91 4.74 3.69
N ASN A 269 -10.11 5.31 3.88
CA ASN A 269 -11.36 4.53 3.97
C ASN A 269 -11.51 3.52 2.82
N GLY A 270 -11.20 3.93 1.59
CA GLY A 270 -11.28 3.05 0.43
C GLY A 270 -10.10 2.09 0.34
N VAL A 271 -8.90 2.59 0.59
CA VAL A 271 -7.65 1.80 0.48
C VAL A 271 -7.61 0.69 1.54
N ASP A 272 -7.78 1.06 2.80
CA ASP A 272 -7.65 0.13 3.93
C ASP A 272 -8.70 -0.97 3.87
N ALA A 273 -9.93 -0.66 3.44
CA ALA A 273 -10.95 -1.68 3.27
C ALA A 273 -10.52 -2.80 2.31
N VAL A 274 -9.80 -2.47 1.23
CA VAL A 274 -9.26 -3.47 0.29
C VAL A 274 -8.04 -4.18 0.88
N VAL A 275 -7.18 -3.44 1.59
CA VAL A 275 -5.99 -3.99 2.25
C VAL A 275 -6.39 -5.05 3.29
N VAL A 276 -7.37 -4.76 4.14
CA VAL A 276 -7.92 -5.71 5.12
C VAL A 276 -8.56 -6.90 4.41
N ALA A 277 -9.41 -6.66 3.39
CA ALA A 277 -10.09 -7.74 2.67
C ALA A 277 -9.13 -8.71 1.96
N THR A 278 -7.90 -8.28 1.69
CA THR A 278 -6.86 -9.08 1.04
C THR A 278 -5.81 -9.60 2.02
N GLY A 279 -6.01 -9.43 3.33
CA GLY A 279 -5.10 -9.90 4.37
C GLY A 279 -3.75 -9.18 4.41
N ASN A 280 -3.67 -7.97 3.87
CA ASN A 280 -2.45 -7.16 3.88
C ASN A 280 -2.37 -6.28 5.14
N ASP A 281 -1.16 -5.77 5.44
CA ASP A 281 -0.91 -4.89 6.58
C ASP A 281 -1.34 -3.45 6.28
N TRP A 282 -2.49 -3.04 6.80
CA TRP A 282 -2.99 -1.66 6.63
C TRP A 282 -2.15 -0.61 7.36
N ARG A 283 -1.46 -0.96 8.45
CA ARG A 283 -0.59 -0.02 9.18
C ARG A 283 0.64 0.34 8.35
N ALA A 284 1.15 -0.62 7.58
CA ALA A 284 2.25 -0.36 6.63
C ALA A 284 1.82 0.60 5.52
N ILE A 285 0.62 0.42 4.98
CA ILE A 285 0.06 1.32 3.96
C ILE A 285 -0.21 2.72 4.53
N GLU A 286 -0.89 2.81 5.67
CA GLU A 286 -1.22 4.07 6.34
C GLU A 286 0.02 4.88 6.70
N SER A 287 1.01 4.25 7.35
CA SER A 287 2.26 4.92 7.71
C SER A 287 3.03 5.41 6.47
N GLY A 288 3.03 4.63 5.38
CA GLY A 288 3.60 5.04 4.10
C GLY A 288 2.88 6.21 3.46
N ALA A 289 1.55 6.15 3.37
CA ALA A 289 0.70 7.17 2.76
C ALA A 289 0.83 8.51 3.50
N HIS A 290 0.62 8.51 4.81
CA HIS A 290 0.69 9.72 5.62
C HIS A 290 2.10 10.31 5.71
N ALA A 291 3.15 9.48 5.77
CA ALA A 291 4.53 9.99 5.70
C ALA A 291 4.85 10.56 4.31
N TYR A 292 4.36 9.94 3.23
CA TYR A 292 4.54 10.43 1.86
C TYR A 292 3.88 11.79 1.64
N ALA A 293 2.70 12.02 2.22
CA ALA A 293 2.00 13.31 2.19
C ALA A 293 2.84 14.48 2.76
N ALA A 294 3.77 14.20 3.67
CA ALA A 294 4.71 15.18 4.23
C ALA A 294 6.12 15.11 3.60
N TRP A 295 6.40 14.11 2.78
CA TRP A 295 7.74 13.85 2.28
C TRP A 295 8.08 14.79 1.13
N LYS A 296 9.03 15.71 1.39
CA LYS A 296 9.53 16.72 0.43
C LYS A 296 8.45 17.71 -0.07
N SER A 297 7.32 17.80 0.60
CA SER A 297 6.20 18.69 0.28
C SER A 297 6.19 19.99 1.09
N GLY A 298 7.18 20.19 1.98
CA GLY A 298 7.26 21.38 2.84
C GLY A 298 6.18 21.44 3.94
N GLY A 299 5.49 20.33 4.20
CA GLY A 299 4.38 20.21 5.14
C GLY A 299 3.47 19.05 4.75
N TYR A 300 2.49 18.73 5.58
CA TYR A 300 1.52 17.66 5.28
C TYR A 300 0.50 18.14 4.23
N ARG A 301 0.42 17.44 3.07
CA ARG A 301 -0.37 17.83 1.89
C ARG A 301 -1.34 16.75 1.41
N SER A 302 -2.26 17.13 0.51
CA SER A 302 -3.22 16.21 -0.09
C SER A 302 -2.48 15.12 -0.90
N LEU A 303 -2.92 13.86 -0.77
CA LEU A 303 -2.38 12.74 -1.57
C LEU A 303 -2.90 12.74 -3.02
N THR A 304 -3.99 13.46 -3.29
CA THR A 304 -4.61 13.59 -4.62
C THR A 304 -4.52 15.03 -5.13
N THR A 305 -4.68 15.19 -6.45
CA THR A 305 -4.74 16.45 -7.19
C THR A 305 -5.83 16.39 -8.24
#